data_AF-A0A1V1NRD7-F1
#
_entry.id   AF-A0A1V1NRD7-F1
#
_cell.length_a   1.000
_cell.length_b   1.000
_cell.length_c   1.000
_cell.angle_alpha   90.00
_cell.angle_beta   90.00
_cell.angle_gamma   90.00
#
_symmetry.space_group_name_H-M   'P 1'
#
loop_
_entity.id
_entity.type
_entity.pdbx_description
1 polymer ?
#
loop_
_entity_poly.entity_id
_entity_poly.type
_entity_poly.pdbx_seq_one_letter_code
_entity_poly.pdbx_strand_id
1 'polypeptide(L)'
;MGDEVAFYTKEASEHLIVGHGLYGKTNSGEYGPIDIYGDSLLTPEKDGASTGDILNVKVLLKDRCIEYFPELISGSNVWSVDTQEISDWGNIPIKNKIPLHSGWNLVSFGVNKCFYVGKKPDVFMIQNIEYEAVNSINDILKSIEGYYTYVRGFDSTGAKTYNQTPYSDMSYMAAGYGYWIRIKDHNDGTIYLEVEGRKVPEDTHISLLPGWNLVGYLGNRVYYKGIKPQVPICCNPIYMPVENISN
;
A
#
# COMPACT_ATOMS: atom_id res chain seq x y z
N MET A 1 20.25 -10.15 -3.14
CA MET A 1 20.63 -9.02 -4.02
C MET A 1 19.65 -7.91 -3.70
N GLY A 2 20.14 -6.75 -3.26
CA GLY A 2 19.28 -5.64 -2.83
C GLY A 2 18.61 -4.92 -3.99
N ASP A 3 17.55 -4.18 -3.70
CA ASP A 3 16.87 -3.29 -4.64
C ASP A 3 17.84 -2.21 -5.17
N GLU A 4 17.62 -1.73 -6.40
CA GLU A 4 18.43 -0.65 -6.99
C GLU A 4 17.65 0.65 -6.97
N VAL A 5 18.33 1.77 -6.74
CA VAL A 5 17.73 3.10 -6.78
C VAL A 5 18.51 3.99 -7.74
N ALA A 6 17.80 4.78 -8.53
CA ALA A 6 18.35 5.76 -9.46
C ALA A 6 17.68 7.11 -9.24
N PHE A 7 18.50 8.16 -9.19
CA PHE A 7 18.06 9.56 -9.20
C PHE A 7 18.15 10.09 -10.62
N TYR A 8 17.12 10.82 -11.06
CA TYR A 8 17.09 11.42 -12.38
C TYR A 8 16.44 12.80 -12.38
N THR A 9 16.86 13.65 -13.31
CA THR A 9 16.21 14.94 -13.61
C THR A 9 15.31 14.78 -14.84
N LYS A 10 14.23 15.57 -14.91
CA LYS A 10 13.34 15.61 -16.08
C LYS A 10 13.66 16.84 -16.92
N GLU A 11 14.09 16.63 -18.16
CA GLU A 11 14.16 17.70 -19.17
C GLU A 11 13.40 17.29 -20.42
N ALA A 12 12.53 18.17 -20.91
CA ALA A 12 11.86 18.24 -22.23
C ALA A 12 11.20 16.96 -22.81
N SER A 13 11.81 15.79 -22.69
CA SER A 13 11.29 14.45 -23.01
C SER A 13 12.22 13.30 -22.57
N GLU A 14 13.37 13.56 -21.92
CA GLU A 14 14.38 12.56 -21.54
C GLU A 14 14.64 12.55 -20.02
N HIS A 15 14.98 11.38 -19.49
CA HIS A 15 15.37 11.19 -18.10
C HIS A 15 16.90 11.05 -18.01
N LEU A 16 17.58 12.06 -17.47
CA LEU A 16 19.02 12.01 -17.23
C LEU A 16 19.27 11.41 -15.84
N ILE A 17 19.92 10.24 -15.78
CA ILE A 17 20.29 9.61 -14.50
C ILE A 17 21.50 10.36 -13.93
N VAL A 18 21.33 10.94 -12.74
CA VAL A 18 22.33 11.77 -12.06
C VAL A 18 22.87 11.15 -10.78
N GLY A 19 22.33 10.01 -10.35
CA GLY A 19 22.83 9.26 -9.19
C GLY A 19 22.28 7.84 -9.16
N HIS A 20 22.99 6.92 -8.51
CA HIS A 20 22.55 5.54 -8.35
C HIS A 20 23.04 4.90 -7.05
N GLY A 21 22.26 3.97 -6.51
CA GLY A 21 22.55 3.27 -5.26
C GLY A 21 21.94 1.87 -5.19
N LEU A 22 22.33 1.12 -4.17
CA LEU A 22 21.83 -0.23 -3.90
C LEU A 22 21.33 -0.31 -2.45
N TYR A 23 20.13 -0.85 -2.26
CA TYR A 23 19.54 -1.08 -0.94
C TYR A 23 20.43 -1.96 -0.07
N GLY A 24 20.64 -1.55 1.18
CA GLY A 24 21.36 -2.37 2.16
C GLY A 24 22.86 -2.47 1.92
N LYS A 25 23.46 -1.59 1.09
CA LYS A 25 24.92 -1.56 0.85
C LYS A 25 25.72 -1.23 2.12
N THR A 26 25.11 -0.50 3.07
CA THR A 26 25.79 -0.03 4.29
C THR A 26 25.00 -0.39 5.56
N ASN A 27 23.68 -0.15 5.60
CA ASN A 27 22.80 -0.48 6.72
C ASN A 27 21.49 -1.12 6.21
N SER A 28 20.96 -2.12 6.90
CA SER A 28 19.62 -2.64 6.62
C SER A 28 18.55 -1.60 6.91
N GLY A 29 17.62 -1.35 5.99
CA GLY A 29 16.54 -0.37 6.15
C GLY A 29 16.73 0.94 5.38
N GLU A 30 17.93 1.20 4.85
CA GLU A 30 18.27 2.44 4.15
C GLU A 30 18.99 2.14 2.83
N TYR A 31 18.89 3.07 1.87
CA TYR A 31 19.64 3.00 0.61
C TYR A 31 21.10 3.51 0.74
N GLY A 32 21.53 3.89 1.95
CA GLY A 32 22.87 4.44 2.22
C GLY A 32 23.07 5.82 1.59
N PRO A 33 24.27 6.43 1.74
CA PRO A 33 24.60 7.66 1.03
C PRO A 33 24.67 7.38 -0.48
N ILE A 34 24.00 8.21 -1.27
CA ILE A 34 24.01 8.14 -2.74
C ILE A 34 24.56 9.44 -3.27
N ASP A 35 25.64 9.34 -4.03
CA ASP A 35 26.22 10.49 -4.70
C ASP A 35 25.32 10.90 -5.87
N ILE A 36 25.03 12.20 -5.96
CA ILE A 36 24.29 12.82 -7.06
C ILE A 36 25.21 13.84 -7.73
N TYR A 37 25.47 13.61 -9.01
CA TYR A 37 26.48 14.35 -9.77
C TYR A 37 25.88 15.60 -10.43
N GLY A 38 26.60 16.71 -10.28
CA GLY A 38 26.27 17.98 -10.90
C GLY A 38 26.77 18.07 -12.34
N ASP A 39 26.12 18.91 -13.13
CA ASP A 39 26.45 19.17 -14.51
C ASP A 39 27.83 19.84 -14.67
N SER A 40 28.61 19.38 -15.65
CA SER A 40 29.95 19.89 -15.90
C SER A 40 29.96 21.02 -16.93
N LEU A 41 30.51 22.19 -16.57
CA LEU A 41 30.71 23.30 -17.53
C LEU A 41 31.77 23.00 -18.61
N LEU A 42 32.49 21.88 -18.49
CA LEU A 42 33.55 21.49 -19.42
C LEU A 42 33.03 20.53 -20.51
N THR A 43 31.84 19.96 -20.34
CA THR A 43 31.22 19.10 -21.35
C THR A 43 30.25 19.93 -22.19
N PRO A 44 30.22 19.70 -23.52
CA PRO A 44 29.24 20.36 -24.38
C PRO A 44 27.82 19.81 -24.19
N GLU A 45 27.69 18.62 -23.62
CA GLU A 45 26.45 17.94 -23.30
C GLU A 45 26.14 18.04 -21.80
N LYS A 46 24.86 18.13 -21.45
CA LYS A 46 24.39 18.08 -20.06
C LYS A 46 24.57 16.66 -19.52
N ASP A 47 25.45 16.50 -18.54
CA ASP A 47 25.87 15.20 -18.00
C ASP A 47 25.58 15.03 -16.51
N GLY A 48 24.99 16.06 -15.88
CA GLY A 48 24.58 16.02 -14.48
C GLY A 48 23.40 16.94 -14.15
N ALA A 49 23.13 17.09 -12.86
CA ALA A 49 22.09 17.98 -12.35
C ALA A 49 22.57 19.43 -12.28
N SER A 50 21.70 20.37 -12.66
CA SER A 50 21.93 21.82 -12.50
C SER A 50 21.29 22.33 -11.20
N THR A 51 21.81 23.42 -10.63
CA THR A 51 21.23 24.04 -9.42
C THR A 51 19.75 24.38 -9.66
N GLY A 52 18.88 23.86 -8.79
CA GLY A 52 17.43 24.03 -8.91
C GLY A 52 16.71 22.89 -9.64
N ASP A 53 17.44 21.94 -10.22
CA ASP A 53 16.83 20.76 -10.85
C ASP A 53 16.07 19.94 -9.80
N ILE A 54 14.88 19.47 -10.19
CA ILE A 54 14.07 18.58 -9.37
C ILE A 54 14.56 17.15 -9.58
N LEU A 55 15.08 16.57 -8.52
CA LEU A 55 15.45 15.17 -8.42
C LEU A 55 14.17 14.32 -8.31
N ASN A 56 14.12 13.29 -9.14
CA ASN A 56 13.11 12.25 -9.11
C ASN A 56 13.81 10.93 -8.81
N VAL A 57 13.09 9.99 -8.21
CA VAL A 57 13.64 8.69 -7.84
C VAL A 57 12.91 7.60 -8.59
N LYS A 58 13.67 6.60 -9.04
CA LYS A 58 13.17 5.31 -9.52
C LYS A 58 13.84 4.22 -8.71
N VAL A 59 13.08 3.20 -8.30
CA VAL A 59 13.60 2.02 -7.63
C VAL A 59 13.21 0.77 -8.39
N LEU A 60 14.16 -0.15 -8.57
CA LEU A 60 13.97 -1.48 -9.11
C LEU A 60 13.98 -2.50 -7.97
N LEU A 61 12.83 -3.12 -7.73
CA LEU A 61 12.67 -4.23 -6.80
C LEU A 61 13.16 -5.52 -7.48
N LYS A 62 14.40 -5.92 -7.20
CA LYS A 62 15.05 -7.03 -7.94
C LYS A 62 14.34 -8.36 -7.76
N ASP A 63 13.79 -8.60 -6.57
CA ASP A 63 13.09 -9.83 -6.23
C ASP A 63 11.79 -10.03 -7.05
N ARG A 64 11.16 -8.92 -7.44
CA ARG A 64 9.87 -8.88 -8.11
C ARG A 64 9.94 -8.45 -9.56
N CYS A 65 11.09 -7.94 -10.02
CA CYS A 65 11.27 -7.34 -11.34
C CYS A 65 10.25 -6.20 -11.60
N ILE A 66 10.05 -5.33 -10.60
CA ILE A 66 9.11 -4.22 -10.66
C ILE A 66 9.88 -2.91 -10.50
N GLU A 67 9.67 -1.98 -11.43
CA GLU A 67 10.07 -0.57 -11.28
C GLU A 67 8.98 0.20 -10.54
N TYR A 68 9.37 1.09 -9.64
CA TYR A 68 8.46 2.05 -9.03
C TYR A 68 9.12 3.43 -8.85
N PHE A 69 8.29 4.45 -8.68
CA PHE A 69 8.70 5.84 -8.57
C PHE A 69 8.26 6.38 -7.20
N PRO A 70 9.13 6.32 -6.17
CA PRO A 70 8.75 6.84 -4.87
C PRO A 70 8.53 8.35 -4.91
N GLU A 71 7.63 8.80 -4.05
CA GLU A 71 7.40 10.21 -3.80
C GLU A 71 8.24 10.66 -2.60
N LEU A 72 8.64 11.94 -2.63
CA LEU A 72 9.28 12.59 -1.49
C LEU A 72 8.27 12.72 -0.35
N ILE A 73 8.57 12.09 0.80
CA ILE A 73 7.78 12.19 2.03
C ILE A 73 8.24 13.38 2.86
N SER A 74 9.56 13.52 3.03
CA SER A 74 10.17 14.64 3.77
C SER A 74 11.60 14.94 3.27
N GLY A 75 12.12 16.12 3.61
CA GLY A 75 13.40 16.63 3.10
C GLY A 75 13.22 17.44 1.81
N SER A 76 14.30 17.61 1.07
CA SER A 76 14.32 18.29 -0.24
C SER A 76 14.59 17.29 -1.37
N ASN A 77 14.02 17.58 -2.55
CA ASN A 77 14.43 16.95 -3.81
C ASN A 77 14.95 17.96 -4.83
N VAL A 78 15.36 19.15 -4.39
CA VAL A 78 15.96 20.15 -5.26
C VAL A 78 17.48 20.01 -5.17
N TRP A 79 18.13 19.81 -6.32
CA TRP A 79 19.58 19.66 -6.36
C TRP A 79 20.29 20.99 -6.12
N SER A 80 21.35 20.96 -5.31
CA SER A 80 22.25 22.08 -5.07
C SER A 80 23.70 21.62 -4.86
N VAL A 81 24.64 22.46 -5.29
CA VAL A 81 26.08 22.18 -5.22
C VAL A 81 26.58 22.09 -3.77
N ASP A 82 27.49 21.16 -3.50
CA ASP A 82 28.19 20.99 -2.21
C ASP A 82 27.26 20.85 -0.98
N THR A 83 26.09 20.22 -1.19
CA THR A 83 25.12 19.96 -0.13
C THR A 83 24.96 18.48 0.16
N GLN A 84 24.64 18.17 1.42
CA GLN A 84 24.15 16.85 1.84
C GLN A 84 22.73 17.03 2.36
N GLU A 85 21.83 16.17 1.92
CA GLU A 85 20.43 16.19 2.31
C GLU A 85 20.00 14.78 2.74
N ILE A 86 19.22 14.70 3.83
CA ILE A 86 18.54 13.48 4.23
C ILE A 86 17.08 13.63 3.83
N SER A 87 16.67 12.85 2.84
CA SER A 87 15.29 12.86 2.33
C SER A 87 14.66 11.50 2.50
N ASP A 88 13.41 11.49 2.98
CA ASP A 88 12.62 10.28 3.08
C ASP A 88 11.82 10.11 1.78
N TRP A 89 12.05 8.99 1.12
CA TRP A 89 11.44 8.64 -0.16
C TRP A 89 10.63 7.36 0.04
N GLY A 90 9.33 7.43 -0.23
CA GLY A 90 8.45 6.29 -0.03
C GLY A 90 7.25 6.31 -0.97
N ASN A 91 6.11 5.82 -0.48
CA ASN A 91 4.90 5.60 -1.28
C ASN A 91 5.08 4.64 -2.44
N ILE A 92 5.51 3.41 -2.14
CA ILE A 92 5.21 2.28 -3.04
C ILE A 92 3.70 2.05 -2.94
N PRO A 93 2.87 2.40 -3.94
CA PRO A 93 1.51 1.90 -3.96
C PRO A 93 1.59 0.38 -4.01
N ILE A 94 1.10 -0.26 -2.96
CA ILE A 94 0.89 -1.70 -2.99
C ILE A 94 -0.42 -1.97 -3.70
N LYS A 95 -0.41 -2.99 -4.55
CA LYS A 95 -1.64 -3.60 -5.03
C LYS A 95 -2.00 -4.74 -4.09
N ASN A 96 -2.90 -4.47 -3.15
CA ASN A 96 -3.39 -5.47 -2.23
C ASN A 96 -4.34 -6.40 -2.99
N LYS A 97 -3.85 -7.58 -3.40
CA LYS A 97 -4.64 -8.63 -4.06
C LYS A 97 -5.17 -9.63 -3.04
N ILE A 98 -6.49 -9.65 -2.84
CA ILE A 98 -7.16 -10.48 -1.84
C ILE A 98 -7.93 -11.59 -2.58
N PRO A 99 -7.52 -12.86 -2.46
CA PRO A 99 -8.22 -13.98 -3.08
C PRO A 99 -9.58 -14.20 -2.42
N LEU A 100 -10.63 -14.38 -3.21
CA LEU A 100 -11.99 -14.68 -2.75
C LEU A 100 -12.51 -15.94 -3.43
N HIS A 101 -13.26 -16.73 -2.68
CA HIS A 101 -14.02 -17.88 -3.17
C HIS A 101 -15.53 -17.59 -3.14
N SER A 102 -16.34 -18.43 -3.81
CA SER A 102 -17.80 -18.35 -3.70
C SER A 102 -18.29 -18.47 -2.25
N GLY A 103 -19.37 -17.77 -1.91
CA GLY A 103 -19.87 -17.69 -0.54
C GLY A 103 -19.25 -16.55 0.26
N TRP A 104 -19.20 -16.72 1.58
CA TRP A 104 -18.75 -15.68 2.50
C TRP A 104 -17.23 -15.70 2.69
N ASN A 105 -16.59 -14.55 2.52
CA ASN A 105 -15.17 -14.32 2.77
C ASN A 105 -15.04 -13.23 3.83
N LEU A 106 -14.21 -13.45 4.86
CA LEU A 106 -13.82 -12.41 5.80
C LEU A 106 -12.49 -11.82 5.35
N VAL A 107 -12.47 -10.53 5.07
CA VAL A 107 -11.31 -9.85 4.50
C VAL A 107 -11.02 -8.54 5.18
N SER A 108 -9.78 -8.08 5.02
CA SER A 108 -9.36 -6.71 5.29
C SER A 108 -8.25 -6.37 4.30
N PHE A 109 -7.93 -5.08 4.17
CA PHE A 109 -6.84 -4.62 3.31
C PHE A 109 -5.86 -3.74 4.09
N GLY A 110 -4.58 -3.85 3.75
CA GLY A 110 -3.47 -3.10 4.34
C GLY A 110 -3.08 -1.86 3.52
N VAL A 111 -4.01 -1.30 2.74
CA VAL A 111 -3.84 -0.03 2.03
C VAL A 111 -4.28 1.11 2.95
N ASN A 112 -3.42 2.09 3.20
CA ASN A 112 -3.59 3.20 4.14
C ASN A 112 -4.63 4.24 3.68
N LYS A 113 -5.84 3.79 3.36
CA LYS A 113 -6.92 4.61 2.84
C LYS A 113 -8.23 4.32 3.56
N CYS A 114 -9.00 5.38 3.76
CA CYS A 114 -10.42 5.37 4.02
C CYS A 114 -11.11 5.89 2.75
N PHE A 115 -11.70 4.97 1.99
CA PHE A 115 -12.58 5.31 0.89
C PHE A 115 -13.96 5.63 1.44
N TYR A 116 -14.54 6.79 1.12
CA TYR A 116 -15.82 7.21 1.68
C TYR A 116 -16.75 7.84 0.65
N VAL A 117 -18.06 7.66 0.86
CA VAL A 117 -19.13 8.25 0.08
C VAL A 117 -19.75 9.40 0.87
N GLY A 118 -19.82 10.58 0.25
CA GLY A 118 -20.44 11.75 0.85
C GLY A 118 -19.60 12.36 1.97
N LYS A 119 -20.04 12.23 3.23
CA LYS A 119 -19.35 12.84 4.37
C LYS A 119 -18.22 11.92 4.85
N LYS A 120 -17.06 12.51 5.16
CA LYS A 120 -15.99 11.82 5.88
C LYS A 120 -16.56 11.18 7.16
N PRO A 121 -16.27 9.89 7.41
CA PRO A 121 -16.81 9.20 8.56
C PRO A 121 -16.23 9.77 9.86
N ASP A 122 -17.09 9.89 10.88
CA ASP A 122 -16.75 10.39 12.22
C ASP A 122 -16.65 9.21 13.20
N VAL A 123 -15.73 8.31 12.90
CA VAL A 123 -15.44 7.09 13.68
C VAL A 123 -13.93 6.96 13.82
N PHE A 124 -13.49 6.11 14.75
CA PHE A 124 -12.06 5.88 14.96
C PHE A 124 -11.40 5.30 13.71
N MET A 125 -10.34 5.95 13.22
CA MET A 125 -9.51 5.43 12.15
C MET A 125 -8.09 5.19 12.65
N ILE A 126 -7.35 4.31 11.98
CA ILE A 126 -5.90 4.20 12.21
C ILE A 126 -5.22 5.56 11.98
N GLN A 127 -4.11 5.78 12.68
CA GLN A 127 -3.37 7.04 12.60
C GLN A 127 -2.86 7.28 11.18
N ASN A 128 -2.88 8.56 10.75
CA ASN A 128 -2.40 9.00 9.43
C ASN A 128 -3.07 8.32 8.23
N ILE A 129 -4.33 7.90 8.36
CA ILE A 129 -5.10 7.36 7.24
C ILE A 129 -5.35 8.43 6.17
N GLU A 130 -5.24 8.06 4.90
CA GLU A 130 -5.58 8.94 3.79
C GLU A 130 -7.07 8.82 3.44
N TYR A 131 -7.73 9.95 3.23
CA TYR A 131 -9.15 9.98 2.90
C TYR A 131 -9.34 10.15 1.40
N GLU A 132 -10.05 9.22 0.78
CA GLU A 132 -10.39 9.26 -0.64
C GLU A 132 -11.91 9.26 -0.82
N ALA A 133 -12.44 10.33 -1.41
CA ALA A 133 -13.85 10.40 -1.74
C ALA A 133 -14.14 9.54 -2.97
N VAL A 134 -15.14 8.67 -2.89
CA VAL A 134 -15.64 7.84 -4.01
C VAL A 134 -17.11 8.13 -4.25
N ASN A 135 -17.60 7.87 -5.47
CA ASN A 135 -19.01 8.08 -5.79
C ASN A 135 -19.88 6.98 -5.18
N SER A 136 -19.34 5.77 -5.06
CA SER A 136 -20.03 4.62 -4.49
C SER A 136 -19.07 3.61 -3.86
N ILE A 137 -19.58 2.73 -3.00
CA ILE A 137 -18.81 1.57 -2.51
C ILE A 137 -18.42 0.62 -3.66
N ASN A 138 -19.19 0.58 -4.76
CA ASN A 138 -18.84 -0.21 -5.94
C ASN A 138 -17.52 0.24 -6.58
N ASP A 139 -17.16 1.52 -6.46
CA ASP A 139 -15.91 2.05 -7.03
C ASP A 139 -14.69 1.38 -6.38
N ILE A 140 -14.79 1.03 -5.10
CA ILE A 140 -13.77 0.31 -4.31
C ILE A 140 -13.73 -1.17 -4.70
N LEU A 141 -14.89 -1.75 -5.02
CA LEU A 141 -15.09 -3.17 -5.31
C LEU A 141 -15.02 -3.49 -6.81
N LYS A 142 -14.59 -2.53 -7.64
CA LYS A 142 -14.64 -2.61 -9.10
C LYS A 142 -13.95 -3.84 -9.68
N SER A 143 -12.87 -4.32 -9.05
CA SER A 143 -12.13 -5.52 -9.45
C SER A 143 -12.94 -6.82 -9.34
N ILE A 144 -14.02 -6.82 -8.56
CA ILE A 144 -14.95 -7.95 -8.38
C ILE A 144 -16.38 -7.59 -8.80
N GLU A 145 -16.54 -6.56 -9.63
CA GLU A 145 -17.86 -6.12 -10.11
C GLU A 145 -18.63 -7.28 -10.75
N GLY A 146 -19.92 -7.38 -10.44
CA GLY A 146 -20.78 -8.48 -10.89
C GLY A 146 -20.66 -9.78 -10.07
N TYR A 147 -19.57 -10.00 -9.32
CA TYR A 147 -19.34 -11.24 -8.57
C TYR A 147 -19.88 -11.24 -7.14
N TYR A 148 -20.14 -10.09 -6.51
CA TYR A 148 -20.61 -10.03 -5.12
C TYR A 148 -22.09 -9.67 -5.00
N THR A 149 -22.68 -9.96 -3.83
CA THR A 149 -24.08 -9.66 -3.50
C THR A 149 -24.23 -8.81 -2.25
N TYR A 150 -23.36 -9.02 -1.27
CA TYR A 150 -23.37 -8.28 -0.01
C TYR A 150 -21.94 -7.99 0.44
N VAL A 151 -21.75 -6.83 1.04
CA VAL A 151 -20.61 -6.50 1.88
C VAL A 151 -21.14 -6.08 3.25
N ARG A 152 -20.56 -6.60 4.32
CA ARG A 152 -20.90 -6.22 5.70
C ARG A 152 -19.66 -5.80 6.45
N GLY A 153 -19.79 -4.75 7.25
CA GLY A 153 -18.77 -4.24 8.15
C GLY A 153 -19.35 -4.00 9.54
N PHE A 154 -18.52 -3.55 10.46
CA PHE A 154 -18.94 -3.16 11.80
C PHE A 154 -18.05 -2.03 12.30
N ASP A 155 -18.65 -1.00 12.89
CA ASP A 155 -17.95 0.11 13.51
C ASP A 155 -18.57 0.49 14.87
N SER A 156 -18.12 1.61 15.45
CA SER A 156 -18.61 2.11 16.74
C SER A 156 -20.11 2.41 16.76
N THR A 157 -20.74 2.54 15.59
CA THR A 157 -22.18 2.79 15.43
C THR A 157 -22.96 1.53 15.05
N GLY A 158 -22.28 0.37 14.94
CA GLY A 158 -22.88 -0.94 14.72
C GLY A 158 -22.60 -1.54 13.34
N ALA A 159 -23.43 -2.51 12.97
CA ALA A 159 -23.29 -3.23 11.70
C ALA A 159 -23.59 -2.32 10.50
N LYS A 160 -22.81 -2.48 9.43
CA LYS A 160 -22.96 -1.79 8.15
C LYS A 160 -23.15 -2.79 7.04
N THR A 161 -23.99 -2.47 6.07
CA THR A 161 -24.33 -3.32 4.93
C THR A 161 -24.30 -2.51 3.64
N TYR A 162 -23.62 -3.06 2.65
CA TYR A 162 -23.73 -2.67 1.26
C TYR A 162 -24.32 -3.83 0.46
N ASN A 163 -25.41 -3.59 -0.27
CA ASN A 163 -26.10 -4.60 -1.06
C ASN A 163 -26.50 -4.08 -2.45
N GLN A 164 -25.83 -3.03 -2.94
CA GLN A 164 -26.11 -2.39 -4.23
C GLN A 164 -27.53 -1.81 -4.37
N THR A 165 -28.25 -1.65 -3.26
CA THR A 165 -29.54 -0.96 -3.24
C THR A 165 -29.45 0.39 -2.53
N PRO A 166 -30.41 1.30 -2.75
CA PRO A 166 -30.51 2.56 -2.01
C PRO A 166 -30.65 2.40 -0.49
N TYR A 167 -30.95 1.19 0.00
CA TYR A 167 -31.06 0.88 1.44
C TYR A 167 -29.72 0.45 2.07
N SER A 168 -28.62 0.52 1.32
CA SER A 168 -27.28 0.30 1.89
C SER A 168 -26.94 1.42 2.86
N ASP A 169 -26.42 1.07 4.04
CA ASP A 169 -26.01 2.02 5.09
C ASP A 169 -24.48 2.07 5.29
N MET A 170 -23.73 1.28 4.51
CA MET A 170 -22.27 1.39 4.43
C MET A 170 -21.87 2.60 3.58
N SER A 171 -21.18 3.55 4.20
CA SER A 171 -20.69 4.78 3.55
C SER A 171 -19.17 4.85 3.40
N TYR A 172 -18.43 3.86 3.89
CA TYR A 172 -16.97 3.82 3.74
C TYR A 172 -16.41 2.39 3.82
N MET A 173 -15.21 2.21 3.28
CA MET A 173 -14.32 1.08 3.58
C MET A 173 -12.93 1.62 3.88
N ALA A 174 -12.31 1.16 4.97
CA ALA A 174 -11.05 1.69 5.45
C ALA A 174 -10.12 0.57 5.96
N ALA A 175 -8.82 0.81 5.86
CA ALA A 175 -7.84 -0.01 6.57
C ALA A 175 -8.10 0.04 8.09
N GLY A 176 -7.81 -1.06 8.77
CA GLY A 176 -8.09 -1.26 10.18
C GLY A 176 -9.43 -1.94 10.46
N TYR A 177 -10.32 -2.04 9.46
CA TYR A 177 -11.62 -2.70 9.57
C TYR A 177 -11.66 -4.05 8.83
N GLY A 178 -12.50 -4.96 9.32
CA GLY A 178 -12.82 -6.22 8.67
C GLY A 178 -14.16 -6.16 7.93
N TYR A 179 -14.26 -6.93 6.85
CA TYR A 179 -15.43 -6.98 5.97
C TYR A 179 -15.80 -8.41 5.60
N TRP A 180 -17.08 -8.73 5.72
CA TRP A 180 -17.65 -9.94 5.15
C TRP A 180 -18.16 -9.64 3.74
N ILE A 181 -17.57 -10.28 2.73
CA ILE A 181 -17.99 -10.15 1.33
C ILE A 181 -18.60 -11.48 0.88
N ARG A 182 -19.84 -11.43 0.38
CA ARG A 182 -20.52 -12.60 -0.21
C ARG A 182 -20.36 -12.61 -1.72
N ILE A 183 -19.57 -13.55 -2.21
CA ILE A 183 -19.36 -13.83 -3.63
C ILE A 183 -20.40 -14.84 -4.12
N LYS A 184 -20.90 -14.63 -5.33
CA LYS A 184 -21.83 -15.53 -6.03
C LYS A 184 -21.15 -16.84 -6.38
N ASP A 185 -21.95 -17.88 -6.59
CA ASP A 185 -21.43 -19.10 -7.20
C ASP A 185 -21.00 -18.79 -8.63
N HIS A 186 -19.78 -19.19 -8.99
CA HIS A 186 -19.18 -18.97 -10.31
C HIS A 186 -18.13 -20.06 -10.59
N ASN A 187 -17.75 -20.21 -11.86
CA ASN A 187 -16.81 -21.25 -12.30
C ASN A 187 -15.41 -20.70 -12.64
N ASP A 188 -15.17 -19.41 -12.42
CA ASP A 188 -13.95 -18.70 -12.85
C ASP A 188 -12.76 -18.88 -11.88
N GLY A 189 -12.86 -19.83 -10.95
CA GLY A 189 -11.81 -20.11 -9.96
C GLY A 189 -11.74 -19.07 -8.85
N THR A 190 -10.52 -18.67 -8.46
CA THR A 190 -10.32 -17.63 -7.45
C THR A 190 -10.38 -16.26 -8.10
N ILE A 191 -11.29 -15.41 -7.63
CA ILE A 191 -11.35 -13.99 -8.00
C ILE A 191 -10.54 -13.16 -7.00
N TYR A 192 -10.13 -11.96 -7.40
CA TYR A 192 -9.28 -11.11 -6.56
C TYR A 192 -9.93 -9.75 -6.36
N LEU A 193 -10.18 -9.39 -5.10
CA LEU A 193 -10.38 -7.98 -4.75
C LEU A 193 -9.02 -7.30 -4.77
N GLU A 194 -8.91 -6.27 -5.60
CA GLU A 194 -7.71 -5.47 -5.78
C GLU A 194 -7.96 -4.06 -5.23
N VAL A 195 -7.14 -3.65 -4.26
CA VAL A 195 -7.15 -2.30 -3.68
C VAL A 195 -5.74 -1.72 -3.81
N GLU A 196 -5.62 -0.48 -4.26
CA GLU A 196 -4.33 0.16 -4.51
C GLU A 196 -4.13 1.43 -3.66
N GLY A 197 -2.92 1.53 -3.09
CA GLY A 197 -2.48 2.71 -2.36
C GLY A 197 -1.30 2.38 -1.46
N ARG A 198 -0.91 3.33 -0.61
CA ARG A 198 0.25 3.17 0.27
C ARG A 198 0.02 2.04 1.27
N LYS A 199 1.06 1.25 1.57
CA LYS A 199 0.98 0.21 2.61
C LYS A 199 0.80 0.89 3.97
N VAL A 200 -0.08 0.33 4.82
CA VAL A 200 -0.17 0.73 6.22
C VAL A 200 1.15 0.40 6.93
N PRO A 201 1.76 1.34 7.68
CA PRO A 201 3.00 1.09 8.43
C PRO A 201 2.87 -0.13 9.36
N GLU A 202 3.94 -0.93 9.50
CA GLU A 202 3.89 -2.20 10.25
C GLU A 202 3.69 -2.02 11.76
N ASP A 203 4.02 -0.85 12.28
CA ASP A 203 3.82 -0.42 13.67
C ASP A 203 2.45 0.26 13.90
N THR A 204 1.59 0.33 12.88
CA THR A 204 0.26 0.90 13.02
C THR A 204 -0.59 0.08 13.98
N HIS A 205 -1.04 0.73 15.05
CA HIS A 205 -1.95 0.13 16.02
C HIS A 205 -3.41 0.29 15.60
N ILE A 206 -4.19 -0.78 15.75
CA ILE A 206 -5.65 -0.73 15.69
C ILE A 206 -6.18 -0.67 17.12
N SER A 207 -6.83 0.43 17.49
CA SER A 207 -7.50 0.54 18.78
C SER A 207 -8.77 -0.30 18.79
N LEU A 208 -8.97 -1.06 19.88
CA LEU A 208 -10.18 -1.83 20.11
C LEU A 208 -11.14 -1.04 21.01
N LEU A 209 -12.42 -1.10 20.70
CA LEU A 209 -13.49 -0.49 21.49
C LEU A 209 -14.12 -1.51 22.45
N PRO A 210 -14.82 -1.08 23.52
CA PRO A 210 -15.63 -1.98 24.32
C PRO A 210 -16.69 -2.69 23.47
N GLY A 211 -16.81 -4.02 23.64
CA GLY A 211 -17.78 -4.85 22.92
C GLY A 211 -17.21 -5.52 21.67
N TRP A 212 -18.06 -5.71 20.65
CA TRP A 212 -17.66 -6.39 19.42
C TRP A 212 -16.81 -5.49 18.54
N ASN A 213 -15.71 -6.04 18.03
CA ASN A 213 -14.80 -5.39 17.10
C ASN A 213 -14.65 -6.28 15.87
N LEU A 214 -14.87 -5.72 14.68
CA LEU A 214 -14.55 -6.37 13.41
C LEU A 214 -13.38 -5.63 12.78
N VAL A 215 -12.17 -5.98 13.21
CA VAL A 215 -10.94 -5.30 12.81
C VAL A 215 -10.16 -6.11 11.78
N GLY A 216 -9.37 -5.39 10.98
CA GLY A 216 -8.52 -5.98 9.96
C GLY A 216 -7.23 -6.58 10.52
N TYR A 217 -6.56 -7.37 9.67
CA TYR A 217 -5.20 -7.83 9.90
C TYR A 217 -4.27 -7.10 8.92
N LEU A 218 -3.47 -6.16 9.42
CA LEU A 218 -2.64 -5.27 8.59
C LEU A 218 -1.28 -5.88 8.19
N GLY A 219 -0.86 -6.93 8.90
CA GLY A 219 0.39 -7.62 8.63
C GLY A 219 0.29 -8.66 7.50
N ASN A 220 1.43 -9.16 7.06
CA ASN A 220 1.52 -10.31 6.15
C ASN A 220 2.03 -11.59 6.84
N ARG A 221 2.19 -11.57 8.18
CA ARG A 221 2.64 -12.75 8.93
C ARG A 221 1.45 -13.69 9.17
N VAL A 222 1.67 -14.97 8.95
CA VAL A 222 0.67 -16.02 9.19
C VAL A 222 1.22 -16.92 10.26
N TYR A 223 0.71 -16.76 11.48
CA TYR A 223 1.06 -17.63 12.59
C TYR A 223 0.20 -18.89 12.54
N TYR A 224 0.83 -20.06 12.62
CA TYR A 224 0.11 -21.33 12.54
C TYR A 224 0.73 -22.38 13.47
N LYS A 225 -0.11 -23.29 13.96
CA LYS A 225 0.31 -24.44 14.75
C LYS A 225 0.15 -25.72 13.92
N GLY A 226 1.18 -26.56 13.89
CA GLY A 226 1.16 -27.82 13.16
C GLY A 226 1.42 -27.65 11.67
N ILE A 227 0.48 -28.09 10.82
CA ILE A 227 0.66 -28.11 9.36
C ILE A 227 0.49 -26.71 8.77
N LYS A 228 1.40 -26.31 7.90
CA LYS A 228 1.34 -25.04 7.16
C LYS A 228 0.01 -24.92 6.40
N PRO A 229 -0.79 -23.86 6.61
CA PRO A 229 -2.05 -23.67 5.90
C PRO A 229 -1.85 -23.65 4.38
N GLN A 230 -2.67 -24.43 3.66
CA GLN A 230 -2.73 -24.47 2.19
C GLN A 230 -3.89 -23.61 1.65
N VAL A 231 -4.17 -22.49 2.33
CA VAL A 231 -5.20 -21.54 1.91
C VAL A 231 -4.55 -20.36 1.19
N PRO A 232 -5.19 -19.80 0.15
CA PRO A 232 -4.73 -18.56 -0.47
C PRO A 232 -4.76 -17.42 0.56
N ILE A 233 -3.61 -16.80 0.83
CA ILE A 233 -3.48 -15.64 1.72
C ILE A 233 -2.93 -14.47 0.90
N CYS A 234 -3.44 -13.28 1.17
CA CYS A 234 -3.04 -12.07 0.46
C CYS A 234 -1.56 -11.72 0.67
N CYS A 235 -1.00 -10.96 -0.27
CA CYS A 235 0.19 -10.12 -0.08
C CYS A 235 1.45 -10.82 0.47
N ASN A 236 1.96 -11.83 -0.25
CA ASN A 236 3.24 -12.49 0.06
C ASN A 236 3.36 -12.90 1.53
N PRO A 237 2.54 -13.87 1.97
CA PRO A 237 2.46 -14.26 3.37
C PRO A 237 3.79 -14.82 3.89
N ILE A 238 4.20 -14.35 5.07
CA ILE A 238 5.35 -14.88 5.82
C ILE A 238 4.81 -15.87 6.85
N TYR A 239 5.02 -17.15 6.64
CA TYR A 239 4.51 -18.21 7.50
C TYR A 239 5.43 -18.43 8.71
N MET A 240 4.86 -18.30 9.91
CA MET A 240 5.56 -18.38 11.18
C MET A 240 4.97 -19.53 12.01
N PRO A 241 5.62 -20.70 12.09
CA PRO A 241 5.14 -21.77 12.96
C PRO A 241 5.23 -21.33 14.43
N VAL A 242 4.20 -21.63 15.21
CA VAL A 242 4.17 -21.36 16.65
C VAL A 242 3.87 -22.64 17.43
N GLU A 243 4.55 -22.82 18.56
CA GLU A 243 4.34 -23.98 19.44
C GLU A 243 3.02 -23.88 20.19
N ASN A 244 2.67 -22.66 20.62
CA ASN A 244 1.46 -22.34 21.36
C ASN A 244 0.80 -21.10 20.78
N ILE A 245 -0.51 -21.20 20.54
CA ILE A 245 -1.39 -20.03 20.46
C ILE A 245 -1.82 -19.84 21.90
N SER A 246 -1.28 -18.83 22.58
CA SER A 246 -1.70 -18.52 23.95
C SER A 246 -3.19 -18.17 23.93
N ASN A 247 -3.98 -18.89 24.72
CA ASN A 247 -5.39 -18.58 24.98
C ASN A 247 -5.51 -17.30 25.80
#